data_AF-A0A238Z784-F1
#
_entry.id   AF-A0A238Z784-F1
#
_cell.length_a   1.000
_cell.length_b   1.000
_cell.length_c   1.000
_cell.angle_alpha   90.00
_cell.angle_beta   90.00
_cell.angle_gamma   90.00
#
_symmetry.space_group_name_H-M   'P 1'
#
loop_
_entity.id
_entity.type
_entity.pdbx_description
1 polymer ?
#
loop_
_entity_poly.entity_id
_entity_poly.type
_entity_poly.pdbx_seq_one_letter_code
_entity_poly.pdbx_strand_id
1 'polypeptide(L)'
;MTRTPTTDGWGIDAGWLDALDKEHEVAPATIERLREVIGRPPADLDDRAPIVARPGDALEVDEAEAEVVCEDGEVRHVDGELPDDFPLGYHWLHSPEGRRRRLIVSPGRCWLPEDRAWGWAVQLYAARSRDSWGIGDLADLRALRRMAAEQGAGFLLINPLHAVAPTPGQEASPYLPATRRFRNPLYLRVSEVPGADKVDLETEAGRALSEGSLIDRDAIWARKREVLMRIFFAHGGGEAFARWREEQGRPLQDWATWAAIVEEHGGDWHTWPAELRRPGSPELASYVEQHGAVVAFHAWLQWALDLQLTAATGDMTVIQDLPIGFAGGGADAWAWQDVLADGVSVGAPPDAFNSQGQDWGSPPLIPWRLRDADYEPFIQSIRATMAGAGGLRIDHVMGLFRLWWVPSDGTAADGAYVRYPAEDLLNIVALESHRAQALVVGEDLGTVEDGVREAMAEHGVLSYRLLWFEDDDPTDWPAEAMAAITTHDLPTVAGLWTGEDVEEQREYGTGTDEELERGRTSLLEHLPGLEEGASVEEAVTRAHELLARAPSTLLSATLDDALGELRRPNMPGTVDRPNWSLPLPVLVEDLADHPLLQKVAAALAAGVAGSA
;
A
#
# COMPACT_ATOMS: atom_id res chain seq x y z
N MET A 1 -2.85 8.10 -33.99
CA MET A 1 -3.00 9.47 -33.48
C MET A 1 -4.16 9.45 -32.51
N THR A 2 -3.94 8.87 -31.34
CA THR A 2 -4.83 8.96 -30.19
C THR A 2 -4.85 10.44 -29.79
N ARG A 3 -6.03 11.07 -29.81
CA ARG A 3 -6.18 12.44 -29.32
C ARG A 3 -6.09 12.35 -27.80
N THR A 4 -5.07 12.95 -27.20
CA THR A 4 -5.03 13.18 -25.75
C THR A 4 -6.37 13.80 -25.33
N PRO A 5 -7.08 13.22 -24.34
CA PRO A 5 -8.31 13.81 -23.85
C PRO A 5 -8.10 15.27 -23.49
N THR A 6 -9.07 16.13 -23.78
CA THR A 6 -8.98 17.53 -23.32
C THR A 6 -9.23 17.56 -21.82
N THR A 7 -8.18 17.82 -21.04
CA THR A 7 -8.27 18.10 -19.61
C THR A 7 -8.70 19.55 -19.38
N ASP A 8 -9.63 19.78 -18.47
CA ASP A 8 -10.08 21.12 -18.11
C ASP A 8 -9.23 21.78 -17.01
N GLY A 9 -9.57 23.03 -16.63
CA GLY A 9 -8.85 23.78 -15.58
C GLY A 9 -8.98 23.22 -14.16
N TRP A 10 -9.79 22.19 -13.94
CA TRP A 10 -9.90 21.45 -12.66
C TRP A 10 -9.12 20.13 -12.70
N GLY A 11 -8.49 19.80 -13.83
CA GLY A 11 -7.79 18.54 -14.02
C GLY A 11 -8.71 17.38 -14.43
N ILE A 12 -9.95 17.65 -14.85
CA ILE A 12 -10.90 16.60 -15.25
C ILE A 12 -10.72 16.31 -16.75
N ASP A 13 -10.49 15.04 -17.09
CA ASP A 13 -10.44 14.59 -18.49
C ASP A 13 -11.86 14.51 -19.06
N ALA A 14 -12.10 15.16 -20.22
CA ALA A 14 -13.43 15.16 -20.87
C ALA A 14 -13.78 13.83 -21.56
N GLY A 15 -12.82 12.92 -21.71
CA GLY A 15 -13.00 11.61 -22.30
C GLY A 15 -11.90 10.66 -21.85
N TRP A 16 -12.06 9.38 -22.14
CA TRP A 16 -11.13 8.33 -21.75
C TRP A 16 -11.13 7.18 -22.76
N LEU A 17 -10.07 6.38 -22.75
CA LEU A 17 -9.95 5.15 -23.54
C LEU A 17 -10.16 3.95 -22.62
N ASP A 18 -11.01 3.02 -23.05
CA ASP A 18 -11.14 1.73 -22.37
C ASP A 18 -10.00 0.76 -22.75
N ALA A 19 -9.98 -0.41 -22.11
CA ALA A 19 -8.98 -1.45 -22.35
C ALA A 19 -8.97 -2.01 -23.79
N LEU A 20 -9.95 -1.64 -24.63
CA LEU A 20 -10.03 -2.01 -26.06
C LEU A 20 -9.73 -0.82 -26.98
N ASP A 21 -9.09 0.23 -26.45
CA ASP A 21 -8.77 1.49 -27.13
C ASP A 21 -10.00 2.22 -27.69
N LYS A 22 -11.19 1.98 -27.14
CA LYS A 22 -12.39 2.70 -27.54
C LYS A 22 -12.55 3.96 -26.71
N GLU A 23 -12.81 5.06 -27.41
CA GLU A 23 -13.02 6.38 -26.80
C GLU A 23 -14.44 6.51 -26.23
N HIS A 24 -14.51 7.07 -25.03
CA HIS A 24 -15.73 7.40 -24.31
C HIS A 24 -15.69 8.86 -23.89
N GLU A 25 -16.83 9.55 -24.00
CA GLU A 25 -17.00 10.92 -23.49
C GLU A 25 -17.58 10.88 -22.08
N VAL A 26 -17.06 11.74 -21.20
CA VAL A 26 -17.60 11.91 -19.85
C VAL A 26 -18.89 12.74 -19.92
N ALA A 27 -19.91 12.31 -19.20
CA ALA A 27 -21.19 13.04 -19.15
C ALA A 27 -20.98 14.47 -18.61
N PRO A 28 -21.57 15.51 -19.23
CA PRO A 28 -21.44 16.89 -18.75
C PRO A 28 -21.87 17.08 -17.29
N ALA A 29 -22.89 16.33 -16.84
CA ALA A 29 -23.35 16.34 -15.45
C ALA A 29 -22.29 15.81 -14.47
N THR A 30 -21.55 14.76 -14.83
CA THR A 30 -20.42 14.25 -14.04
C THR A 30 -19.34 15.33 -13.92
N ILE A 31 -18.95 15.97 -15.03
CA ILE A 31 -17.94 17.04 -15.01
C ILE A 31 -18.37 18.20 -14.10
N GLU A 32 -19.62 18.66 -14.22
CA GLU A 32 -20.15 19.73 -13.36
C GLU A 32 -20.12 19.33 -11.88
N ARG A 33 -20.55 18.11 -11.56
CA ARG A 33 -20.52 17.58 -10.19
C ARG A 33 -19.11 17.52 -9.63
N LEU A 34 -18.14 17.02 -10.39
CA LEU A 34 -16.75 16.93 -9.96
C LEU A 34 -16.13 18.32 -9.76
N ARG A 35 -16.45 19.31 -10.61
CA ARG A 35 -16.01 20.71 -10.41
C ARG A 35 -16.55 21.33 -9.13
N GLU A 36 -17.80 21.02 -8.76
CA GLU A 36 -18.39 21.47 -7.50
C GLU A 36 -17.64 20.90 -6.29
N VAL A 37 -17.33 19.60 -6.32
CA VAL A 37 -16.61 18.90 -5.24
C VAL A 37 -15.16 19.38 -5.13
N ILE A 38 -14.44 19.44 -6.25
CA ILE A 38 -13.05 19.92 -6.30
C ILE A 38 -12.97 21.38 -5.82
N GLY A 39 -13.98 22.19 -6.17
CA GLY A 39 -13.98 23.62 -5.88
C GLY A 39 -12.95 24.38 -6.71
N ARG A 40 -12.70 25.65 -6.39
CA ARG A 40 -11.70 26.47 -7.09
C ARG A 40 -10.47 26.67 -6.20
N PRO A 41 -9.25 26.52 -6.74
CA PRO A 41 -8.06 26.91 -6.01
C PRO A 41 -8.12 28.41 -5.67
N PRO A 42 -7.58 28.81 -4.52
CA PRO A 42 -7.46 30.22 -4.17
C PRO A 42 -6.49 30.93 -5.13
N ALA A 43 -6.72 32.22 -5.37
CA ALA A 43 -5.97 32.98 -6.38
C ALA A 43 -4.47 33.13 -6.03
N ASP A 44 -4.13 32.99 -4.74
CA ASP A 44 -2.77 33.06 -4.19
C ASP A 44 -2.16 31.68 -3.95
N LEU A 45 -2.73 30.59 -4.50
CA LEU A 45 -2.22 29.23 -4.29
C LEU A 45 -0.75 29.12 -4.71
N ASP A 46 -0.40 29.55 -5.92
CA ASP A 46 0.97 29.42 -6.43
C ASP A 46 1.98 30.31 -5.66
N ASP A 47 1.51 31.34 -4.96
CA ASP A 47 2.35 32.20 -4.10
C ASP A 47 2.75 31.54 -2.79
N ARG A 48 2.00 30.54 -2.31
CA ARG A 48 2.22 29.88 -1.01
C ARG A 48 2.46 28.38 -1.09
N ALA A 49 2.03 27.74 -2.18
CA ALA A 49 2.20 26.31 -2.42
C ALA A 49 3.68 25.90 -2.39
N PRO A 50 3.96 24.63 -2.04
CA PRO A 50 5.31 24.09 -2.05
C PRO A 50 5.96 24.23 -3.43
N ILE A 51 7.28 24.40 -3.42
CA ILE A 51 8.15 24.24 -4.59
C ILE A 51 8.78 22.87 -4.48
N VAL A 52 8.62 22.03 -5.50
CA VAL A 52 9.38 20.78 -5.64
C VAL A 52 10.46 21.02 -6.68
N ALA A 53 11.71 20.77 -6.32
CA ALA A 53 12.86 21.05 -7.17
C ALA A 53 13.96 20.00 -6.97
N ARG A 54 14.91 19.96 -7.89
CA ARG A 54 16.13 19.16 -7.84
C ARG A 54 17.33 20.09 -7.67
N PRO A 55 18.45 19.60 -7.11
CA PRO A 55 19.70 20.36 -7.14
C PRO A 55 20.06 20.76 -8.59
N GLY A 56 20.43 22.02 -8.82
CA GLY A 56 20.67 22.59 -10.15
C GLY A 56 19.43 23.18 -10.83
N ASP A 57 18.22 23.01 -10.29
CA ASP A 57 17.03 23.60 -10.88
C ASP A 57 16.97 25.11 -10.61
N ALA A 58 16.51 25.86 -11.62
CA ALA A 58 16.08 27.23 -11.43
C ALA A 58 14.84 27.24 -10.53
N LEU A 59 14.88 28.03 -9.46
CA LEU A 59 13.70 28.30 -8.65
C LEU A 59 12.88 29.36 -9.38
N GLU A 60 11.65 29.00 -9.79
CA GLU A 60 10.66 29.95 -10.32
C GLU A 60 10.14 30.86 -9.20
N VAL A 61 11.04 31.66 -8.63
CA VAL A 61 10.77 32.74 -7.70
C VAL A 61 11.13 34.04 -8.42
N ASP A 62 10.26 35.05 -8.33
CA ASP A 62 10.42 36.34 -9.02
C ASP A 62 11.64 37.16 -8.52
N GLU A 63 12.44 36.61 -7.59
CA GLU A 63 13.35 37.36 -6.72
C GLU A 63 14.76 36.79 -6.75
N ALA A 64 15.75 37.70 -6.86
CA ALA A 64 17.16 37.37 -7.02
C ALA A 64 17.86 36.91 -5.73
N GLU A 65 17.24 36.98 -4.55
CA GLU A 65 17.85 36.46 -3.31
C GLU A 65 16.74 35.96 -2.37
N ALA A 66 16.68 34.64 -2.14
CA ALA A 66 15.79 34.01 -1.16
C ALA A 66 16.60 33.36 -0.04
N GLU A 67 16.13 33.51 1.20
CA GLU A 67 16.69 32.82 2.36
C GLU A 67 16.04 31.44 2.48
N VAL A 68 16.82 30.38 2.59
CA VAL A 68 16.32 29.02 2.80
C VAL A 68 16.77 28.51 4.16
N VAL A 69 15.80 28.19 5.01
CA VAL A 69 16.03 27.45 6.25
C VAL A 69 15.96 25.97 5.92
N CYS A 70 17.12 25.31 5.91
CA CYS A 70 17.27 23.89 5.68
C CYS A 70 16.61 23.05 6.77
N GLU A 71 16.40 21.76 6.50
CA GLU A 71 15.66 20.84 7.39
C GLU A 71 16.38 20.66 8.74
N ASP A 72 17.71 20.72 8.72
CA ASP A 72 18.61 20.67 9.87
C ASP A 72 18.74 22.01 10.63
N GLY A 73 18.12 23.07 10.12
CA GLY A 73 18.18 24.43 10.66
C GLY A 73 19.33 25.30 10.13
N GLU A 74 20.17 24.80 9.21
CA GLU A 74 21.13 25.65 8.49
C GLU A 74 20.39 26.71 7.66
N VAL A 75 20.94 27.93 7.57
CA VAL A 75 20.38 28.99 6.73
C VAL A 75 21.28 29.20 5.52
N ARG A 76 20.72 29.02 4.32
CA ARG A 76 21.39 29.21 3.04
C ARG A 76 20.73 30.34 2.26
N HIS A 77 21.47 30.96 1.34
CA HIS A 77 20.93 31.97 0.43
C HIS A 77 20.98 31.41 -0.98
N VAL A 78 19.89 31.59 -1.73
CA VAL A 78 19.74 31.08 -3.09
C VAL A 78 19.37 32.24 -4.01
N ASP A 79 20.09 32.39 -5.12
CA ASP A 79 19.86 33.41 -6.16
C ASP A 79 19.33 32.72 -7.42
N GLY A 80 18.01 32.56 -7.50
CA GLY A 80 17.30 32.05 -8.67
C GLY A 80 17.55 30.57 -9.07
N GLU A 81 18.57 29.90 -8.54
CA GLU A 81 18.93 28.52 -8.89
C GLU A 81 19.51 27.77 -7.68
N LEU A 82 19.06 26.53 -7.46
CA LEU A 82 19.60 25.69 -6.39
C LEU A 82 21.02 25.22 -6.76
N PRO A 83 22.00 25.37 -5.85
CA PRO A 83 23.32 24.75 -6.03
C PRO A 83 23.22 23.23 -6.30
N ASP A 84 24.12 22.71 -7.14
CA ASP A 84 24.22 21.26 -7.43
C ASP A 84 24.43 20.41 -6.16
N ASP A 85 24.99 20.99 -5.10
CA ASP A 85 25.26 20.36 -3.81
C ASP A 85 24.25 20.76 -2.72
N PHE A 86 23.11 21.35 -3.09
CA PHE A 86 22.07 21.70 -2.15
C PHE A 86 21.50 20.45 -1.47
N PRO A 87 21.33 20.43 -0.13
CA PRO A 87 20.88 19.25 0.59
C PRO A 87 19.48 18.81 0.11
N LEU A 88 19.29 17.50 -0.01
CA LEU A 88 17.97 16.91 -0.20
C LEU A 88 17.16 17.05 1.08
N GLY A 89 15.84 17.21 0.96
CA GLY A 89 14.96 17.21 2.10
C GLY A 89 13.87 18.28 2.05
N TYR A 90 13.39 18.62 3.23
CA TYR A 90 12.24 19.46 3.43
C TYR A 90 12.60 20.77 4.10
N HIS A 91 12.65 21.84 3.32
CA HIS A 91 13.17 23.15 3.71
C HIS A 91 12.07 24.21 3.69
N TRP A 92 12.40 25.40 4.18
CA TRP A 92 11.53 26.56 4.13
C TRP A 92 12.22 27.69 3.39
N LEU A 93 11.63 28.10 2.27
CA LEU A 93 12.06 29.26 1.49
C LEU A 93 11.33 30.50 2.01
N HIS A 94 12.11 31.54 2.31
CA HIS A 94 11.68 32.84 2.80
C HIS A 94 12.03 33.91 1.78
N SER A 95 11.00 34.53 1.22
CA SER A 95 11.11 35.66 0.29
C SER A 95 11.45 36.95 1.06
N PRO A 96 12.15 37.93 0.46
CA PRO A 96 12.45 39.23 1.09
C PRO A 96 11.20 40.00 1.57
N GLU A 97 10.05 39.80 0.93
CA GLU A 97 8.74 40.35 1.28
C GLU A 97 8.09 39.63 2.47
N GLY A 98 8.75 38.59 3.01
CA GLY A 98 8.32 37.82 4.16
C GLY A 98 7.39 36.65 3.83
N ARG A 99 7.26 36.26 2.55
CA ARG A 99 6.51 35.06 2.17
C ARG A 99 7.30 33.82 2.56
N ARG A 100 6.60 32.80 3.08
CA ARG A 100 7.19 31.51 3.46
C ARG A 100 6.55 30.40 2.63
N ARG A 101 7.36 29.61 1.93
CA ARG A 101 6.94 28.47 1.13
C ARG A 101 7.74 27.23 1.53
N ARG A 102 7.12 26.07 1.47
CA ARG A 102 7.83 24.80 1.59
C ARG A 102 8.70 24.60 0.34
N LEU A 103 9.96 24.21 0.53
CA LEU A 103 10.86 23.81 -0.55
C LEU A 103 11.21 22.34 -0.35
N ILE A 104 10.83 21.49 -1.31
CA ILE A 104 11.09 20.05 -1.30
C ILE A 104 12.18 19.78 -2.33
N VAL A 105 13.38 19.42 -1.85
CA VAL A 105 14.52 19.15 -2.73
C VAL A 105 14.69 17.64 -2.89
N SER A 106 14.44 17.17 -4.11
CA SER A 106 14.40 15.76 -4.50
C SER A 106 15.63 15.37 -5.32
N PRO A 107 16.12 14.12 -5.20
CA PRO A 107 17.14 13.58 -6.09
C PRO A 107 16.64 13.33 -7.52
N GLY A 108 15.32 13.40 -7.76
CA GLY A 108 14.68 13.16 -9.07
C GLY A 108 14.56 11.68 -9.45
N ARG A 109 15.26 10.78 -8.75
CA ARG A 109 15.18 9.33 -8.94
C ARG A 109 15.13 8.61 -7.60
N CYS A 110 14.41 7.51 -7.55
CA CYS A 110 14.36 6.62 -6.38
C CYS A 110 15.70 5.90 -6.20
N TRP A 111 15.95 5.49 -4.97
CA TRP A 111 17.04 4.60 -4.63
C TRP A 111 16.80 3.22 -5.25
N LEU A 112 17.79 2.69 -5.95
CA LEU A 112 17.77 1.37 -6.56
C LEU A 112 18.89 0.50 -5.98
N PRO A 113 18.67 -0.82 -5.81
CA PRO A 113 19.75 -1.73 -5.45
C PRO A 113 20.74 -1.89 -6.62
N GLU A 114 22.00 -2.19 -6.29
CA GLU A 114 23.04 -2.45 -7.31
C GLU A 114 22.86 -3.84 -7.96
N ASP A 115 22.45 -4.82 -7.15
CA ASP A 115 22.33 -6.22 -7.55
C ASP A 115 20.87 -6.63 -7.79
N ARG A 116 20.69 -7.58 -8.71
CA ARG A 116 19.42 -8.29 -8.89
C ARG A 116 19.13 -9.18 -7.69
N ALA A 117 17.86 -9.34 -7.35
CA ALA A 117 17.43 -10.20 -6.26
C ALA A 117 16.16 -10.99 -6.61
N TRP A 118 15.96 -12.11 -5.92
CA TRP A 118 14.68 -12.79 -5.88
C TRP A 118 14.11 -12.77 -4.46
N GLY A 119 12.79 -12.91 -4.32
CA GLY A 119 12.12 -12.83 -3.02
C GLY A 119 10.76 -13.51 -3.00
N TRP A 120 10.22 -13.65 -1.78
CA TRP A 120 8.90 -14.21 -1.54
C TRP A 120 7.85 -13.12 -1.32
N ALA A 121 6.75 -13.19 -2.07
CA ALA A 121 5.52 -12.46 -1.79
C ALA A 121 4.65 -13.26 -0.82
N VAL A 122 4.27 -12.64 0.29
CA VAL A 122 3.57 -13.28 1.42
C VAL A 122 2.36 -12.46 1.84
N GLN A 123 1.20 -13.11 1.87
CA GLN A 123 0.07 -12.62 2.68
C GLN A 123 0.35 -12.96 4.14
N LEU A 124 0.96 -12.03 4.90
CA LEU A 124 1.43 -12.26 6.27
C LEU A 124 0.31 -12.77 7.18
N TYR A 125 -0.91 -12.26 7.03
CA TYR A 125 -2.04 -12.74 7.83
C TYR A 125 -2.28 -14.26 7.67
N ALA A 126 -1.96 -14.83 6.50
CA ALA A 126 -2.18 -16.24 6.18
C ALA A 126 -1.05 -17.16 6.68
N ALA A 127 0.16 -16.63 6.88
CA ALA A 127 1.36 -17.37 7.24
C ALA A 127 1.47 -17.59 8.77
N ARG A 128 0.69 -18.57 9.28
CA ARG A 128 0.62 -18.88 10.71
C ARG A 128 1.74 -19.85 11.15
N SER A 129 2.25 -19.66 12.36
CA SER A 129 3.05 -20.64 13.10
C SER A 129 2.21 -21.36 14.15
N ARG A 130 2.80 -22.34 14.83
CA ARG A 130 2.16 -23.04 15.97
C ARG A 130 1.88 -22.12 17.15
N ASP A 131 2.62 -21.02 17.26
CA ASP A 131 2.47 -20.06 18.33
C ASP A 131 1.53 -18.90 17.98
N SER A 132 1.08 -18.80 16.72
CA SER A 132 0.20 -17.72 16.26
C SER A 132 -1.17 -17.81 16.92
N TRP A 133 -1.78 -16.65 17.17
CA TRP A 133 -3.15 -16.57 17.66
C TRP A 133 -4.10 -16.38 16.49
N GLY A 134 -4.35 -17.45 15.73
CA GLY A 134 -5.29 -17.49 14.61
C GLY A 134 -4.86 -16.78 13.32
N ILE A 135 -3.86 -15.89 13.37
CA ILE A 135 -3.36 -15.06 12.26
C ILE A 135 -1.83 -14.98 12.29
N GLY A 136 -1.18 -14.93 11.13
CA GLY A 136 0.25 -14.68 11.05
C GLY A 136 0.60 -13.26 11.53
N ASP A 137 1.71 -13.11 12.23
CA ASP A 137 2.10 -11.87 12.91
C ASP A 137 3.60 -11.54 12.76
N LEU A 138 4.08 -10.47 13.40
CA LEU A 138 5.45 -9.98 13.19
C LEU A 138 6.54 -10.98 13.65
N ALA A 139 6.24 -11.88 14.57
CA ALA A 139 7.18 -12.96 14.90
C ALA A 139 7.24 -14.03 13.79
N ASP A 140 6.13 -14.24 13.08
CA ASP A 140 6.07 -15.12 11.90
C ASP A 140 6.81 -14.49 10.73
N LEU A 141 6.66 -13.18 10.49
CA LEU A 141 7.46 -12.43 9.52
C LEU A 141 8.97 -12.57 9.81
N ARG A 142 9.37 -12.47 11.08
CA ARG A 142 10.77 -12.68 11.49
C ARG A 142 11.28 -14.08 11.15
N ALA A 143 10.43 -15.11 11.25
CA ALA A 143 10.78 -16.48 10.92
C ALA A 143 10.86 -16.68 9.39
N LEU A 144 9.89 -16.14 8.65
CA LEU A 144 9.90 -16.12 7.18
C LEU A 144 11.16 -15.43 6.62
N ARG A 145 11.57 -14.31 7.22
CA ARG A 145 12.81 -13.63 6.86
C ARG A 145 14.04 -14.53 7.03
N ARG A 146 14.12 -15.29 8.13
CA ARG A 146 15.24 -16.21 8.35
C ARG A 146 15.28 -17.31 7.30
N MET A 147 14.12 -17.91 7.00
CA MET A 147 13.98 -18.90 5.93
C MET A 147 14.42 -18.33 4.58
N ALA A 148 13.92 -17.15 4.23
CA ALA A 148 14.25 -16.47 2.98
C ALA A 148 15.77 -16.20 2.88
N ALA A 149 16.39 -15.72 3.95
CA ALA A 149 17.83 -15.47 4.00
C ALA A 149 18.65 -16.76 3.84
N GLU A 150 18.24 -17.85 4.49
CA GLU A 150 18.89 -19.17 4.36
C GLU A 150 18.80 -19.73 2.93
N GLN A 151 17.77 -19.36 2.18
CA GLN A 151 17.59 -19.71 0.76
C GLN A 151 18.35 -18.77 -0.18
N GLY A 152 18.92 -17.68 0.31
CA GLY A 152 19.58 -16.65 -0.50
C GLY A 152 18.62 -15.71 -1.21
N ALA A 153 17.38 -15.57 -0.73
CA ALA A 153 16.46 -14.54 -1.18
C ALA A 153 16.91 -13.17 -0.67
N GLY A 154 16.76 -12.13 -1.50
CA GLY A 154 17.16 -10.77 -1.16
C GLY A 154 16.04 -9.93 -0.52
N PHE A 155 14.78 -10.34 -0.65
CA PHE A 155 13.66 -9.59 -0.10
C PHE A 155 12.44 -10.45 0.26
N LEU A 156 11.53 -9.85 1.04
CA LEU A 156 10.14 -10.28 1.19
C LEU A 156 9.22 -9.16 0.70
N LEU A 157 8.13 -9.48 0.01
CA LEU A 157 7.01 -8.57 -0.25
C LEU A 157 5.84 -8.99 0.63
N ILE A 158 5.24 -8.07 1.37
CA ILE A 158 4.12 -8.37 2.26
C ILE A 158 2.89 -7.54 1.92
N ASN A 159 1.71 -8.08 2.23
CA ASN A 159 0.47 -7.32 2.14
C ASN A 159 0.50 -6.06 3.02
N PRO A 160 -0.39 -5.08 2.76
CA PRO A 160 -0.50 -3.89 3.60
C PRO A 160 -0.74 -4.26 5.07
N LEU A 161 0.06 -3.67 5.97
CA LEU A 161 -0.06 -3.86 7.42
C LEU A 161 -0.83 -2.73 8.12
N HIS A 162 -1.49 -1.89 7.34
CA HIS A 162 -2.17 -0.68 7.78
C HIS A 162 -3.33 -0.96 8.73
N ALA A 163 -3.53 -0.06 9.69
CA ALA A 163 -4.54 -0.22 10.72
C ALA A 163 -5.95 -0.03 10.16
N VAL A 164 -6.85 -0.90 10.61
CA VAL A 164 -8.30 -0.76 10.41
C VAL A 164 -8.93 -0.14 11.66
N ALA A 165 -10.22 0.15 11.62
CA ALA A 165 -10.94 0.63 12.79
C ALA A 165 -10.87 -0.42 13.92
N PRO A 166 -10.53 -0.05 15.17
CA PRO A 166 -10.47 -1.00 16.29
C PRO A 166 -11.85 -1.41 16.83
N THR A 167 -12.80 -1.69 15.94
CA THR A 167 -14.16 -2.14 16.24
C THR A 167 -14.24 -3.66 16.45
N PRO A 168 -15.31 -4.20 17.05
CA PRO A 168 -15.49 -5.66 17.15
C PRO A 168 -15.47 -6.37 15.79
N GLY A 169 -16.08 -5.76 14.76
CA GLY A 169 -15.95 -6.19 13.38
C GLY A 169 -14.69 -5.60 12.76
N GLN A 170 -13.78 -6.44 12.29
CA GLN A 170 -12.52 -6.06 11.66
C GLN A 170 -12.66 -6.11 10.14
N GLU A 171 -12.21 -5.05 9.46
CA GLU A 171 -12.06 -5.07 8.00
C GLU A 171 -11.01 -6.13 7.60
N ALA A 172 -11.39 -7.01 6.68
CA ALA A 172 -10.55 -8.11 6.23
C ALA A 172 -9.62 -7.67 5.10
N SER A 173 -10.08 -6.75 4.24
CA SER A 173 -9.29 -6.22 3.14
C SER A 173 -8.15 -5.33 3.64
N PRO A 174 -6.88 -5.67 3.36
CA PRO A 174 -5.77 -4.80 3.69
C PRO A 174 -5.75 -3.51 2.83
N TYR A 175 -6.57 -3.45 1.77
CA TYR A 175 -6.66 -2.32 0.83
C TYR A 175 -7.74 -1.29 1.17
N LEU A 176 -8.52 -1.51 2.24
CA LEU A 176 -9.45 -0.51 2.79
C LEU A 176 -9.10 -0.16 4.26
N PRO A 177 -7.86 0.27 4.55
CA PRO A 177 -7.47 0.58 5.92
C PRO A 177 -8.16 1.84 6.43
N ALA A 178 -8.23 2.02 7.75
CA ALA A 178 -8.65 3.29 8.34
C ALA A 178 -7.56 4.38 8.22
N THR A 179 -6.30 3.99 8.05
CA THR A 179 -5.16 4.89 7.90
C THR A 179 -4.02 4.22 7.16
N ARG A 180 -3.32 4.96 6.31
CA ARG A 180 -2.09 4.53 5.65
C ARG A 180 -0.82 4.87 6.46
N ARG A 181 -0.97 5.40 7.68
CA ARG A 181 0.14 5.88 8.52
C ARG A 181 0.47 5.00 9.71
N PHE A 182 -0.52 4.26 10.22
CA PHE A 182 -0.38 3.43 11.42
C PHE A 182 -0.67 1.97 11.11
N ARG A 183 -0.15 1.07 11.94
CA ARG A 183 -0.16 -0.39 11.68
C ARG A 183 -1.23 -1.11 12.50
N ASN A 184 -1.74 -2.20 11.95
CA ASN A 184 -2.80 -2.99 12.58
C ASN A 184 -2.24 -3.80 13.77
N PRO A 185 -2.75 -3.58 15.01
CA PRO A 185 -2.33 -4.35 16.18
C PRO A 185 -2.60 -5.87 16.10
N LEU A 186 -3.41 -6.33 15.13
CA LEU A 186 -3.56 -7.75 14.84
C LEU A 186 -2.23 -8.45 14.56
N TYR A 187 -1.22 -7.75 14.03
CA TYR A 187 0.09 -8.30 13.74
C TYR A 187 1.05 -8.33 14.94
N LEU A 188 0.62 -8.00 16.16
CA LEU A 188 1.43 -8.17 17.36
C LEU A 188 1.49 -9.64 17.80
N ARG A 189 2.70 -10.12 18.08
CA ARG A 189 2.91 -11.31 18.91
C ARG A 189 2.73 -10.91 20.37
N VAL A 190 1.58 -11.27 20.95
CA VAL A 190 1.19 -10.85 22.31
C VAL A 190 2.23 -11.24 23.38
N SER A 191 2.88 -12.40 23.24
CA SER A 191 3.91 -12.85 24.17
C SER A 191 5.24 -12.08 24.09
N GLU A 192 5.44 -11.28 23.05
CA GLU A 192 6.68 -10.51 22.82
C GLU A 192 6.51 -9.01 23.05
N VAL A 193 5.34 -8.54 23.49
CA VAL A 193 5.15 -7.11 23.81
C VAL A 193 5.74 -6.75 25.19
N PRO A 194 6.23 -5.51 25.39
CA PRO A 194 6.73 -5.08 26.68
C PRO A 194 5.70 -5.25 27.82
N GLY A 195 6.08 -6.01 28.86
CA GLY A 195 5.21 -6.27 30.01
C GLY A 195 4.36 -7.54 29.90
N ALA A 196 4.50 -8.36 28.85
CA ALA A 196 3.80 -9.63 28.71
C ALA A 196 4.00 -10.58 29.91
N ASP A 197 5.15 -10.49 30.60
CA ASP A 197 5.49 -11.26 31.80
C ASP A 197 4.68 -10.86 33.06
N LYS A 198 3.91 -9.77 33.00
CA LYS A 198 3.16 -9.23 34.14
C LYS A 198 1.78 -9.84 34.32
N VAL A 199 1.28 -10.57 33.33
CA VAL A 199 -0.06 -11.17 33.37
C VAL A 199 -0.04 -12.59 32.85
N ASP A 200 -1.05 -13.39 33.22
CA ASP A 200 -1.29 -14.66 32.53
C ASP A 200 -1.88 -14.38 31.15
N LEU A 201 -1.14 -14.71 30.10
CA LEU A 201 -1.56 -14.51 28.71
C LEU A 201 -2.64 -15.50 28.28
N GLU A 202 -2.81 -16.60 29.03
CA GLU A 202 -3.74 -17.69 28.69
C GLU A 202 -3.50 -18.17 27.24
N THR A 203 -2.22 -18.43 26.91
CA THR A 203 -1.71 -18.68 25.56
C THR A 203 -2.48 -19.75 24.78
N GLU A 204 -2.91 -20.82 25.45
CA GLU A 204 -3.69 -21.90 24.80
C GLU A 204 -5.02 -21.39 24.23
N ALA A 205 -5.69 -20.46 24.92
CA ALA A 205 -6.92 -19.86 24.40
C ALA A 205 -6.66 -19.00 23.15
N GLY A 206 -5.50 -18.35 23.08
CA GLY A 206 -5.06 -17.63 21.87
C GLY A 206 -4.75 -18.58 20.72
N ARG A 207 -4.01 -19.66 20.96
CA ARG A 207 -3.66 -20.67 19.94
C ARG A 207 -4.88 -21.42 19.41
N ALA A 208 -5.89 -21.66 20.25
CA ALA A 208 -7.13 -22.32 19.83
C ALA A 208 -7.88 -21.57 18.70
N LEU A 209 -7.61 -20.27 18.52
CA LEU A 209 -8.15 -19.49 17.40
C LEU A 209 -7.63 -19.95 16.04
N SER A 210 -6.58 -20.78 16.01
CA SER A 210 -6.02 -21.36 14.77
C SER A 210 -6.76 -22.60 14.27
N GLU A 211 -7.71 -23.17 15.03
CA GLU A 211 -8.41 -24.43 14.71
C GLU A 211 -9.42 -24.31 13.56
N GLY A 212 -9.84 -23.08 13.21
CA GLY A 212 -10.78 -22.83 12.10
C GLY A 212 -10.15 -22.98 10.71
N SER A 213 -10.99 -23.25 9.71
CA SER A 213 -10.58 -23.29 8.29
C SER A 213 -10.38 -21.90 7.67
N LEU A 214 -10.94 -20.86 8.30
CA LEU A 214 -10.81 -19.46 7.92
C LEU A 214 -10.22 -18.66 9.10
N ILE A 215 -9.61 -17.53 8.78
CA ILE A 215 -9.06 -16.58 9.75
C ILE A 215 -10.19 -15.72 10.30
N ASP A 216 -10.52 -15.89 11.58
CA ASP A 216 -11.54 -15.10 12.29
C ASP A 216 -10.91 -13.87 12.95
N ARG A 217 -10.78 -12.77 12.19
CA ARG A 217 -10.16 -11.53 12.67
C ARG A 217 -10.91 -10.91 13.86
N ASP A 218 -12.23 -11.07 13.92
CA ASP A 218 -13.06 -10.51 14.98
C ASP A 218 -12.75 -11.19 16.32
N ALA A 219 -12.75 -12.52 16.34
CA ALA A 219 -12.40 -13.29 17.52
C ALA A 219 -10.94 -13.06 17.95
N ILE A 220 -10.03 -12.96 16.98
CA ILE A 220 -8.61 -12.70 17.23
C ILE A 220 -8.41 -11.31 17.82
N TRP A 221 -9.05 -10.27 17.25
CA TRP A 221 -8.93 -8.91 17.78
C TRP A 221 -9.53 -8.81 19.17
N ALA A 222 -10.73 -9.37 19.40
CA ALA A 222 -11.37 -9.38 20.71
C ALA A 222 -10.42 -9.96 21.77
N ARG A 223 -9.77 -11.09 21.47
CA ARG A 223 -8.84 -11.75 22.39
C ARG A 223 -7.53 -10.99 22.57
N LYS A 224 -6.88 -10.60 21.47
CA LYS A 224 -5.61 -9.85 21.53
C LYS A 224 -5.81 -8.54 22.28
N ARG A 225 -6.87 -7.78 21.99
CA ARG A 225 -7.19 -6.51 22.65
C ARG A 225 -7.35 -6.68 24.15
N GLU A 226 -8.14 -7.67 24.60
CA GLU A 226 -8.34 -7.95 26.03
C GLU A 226 -7.00 -8.18 26.76
N VAL A 227 -6.16 -9.07 26.22
CA VAL A 227 -4.87 -9.42 26.84
C VAL A 227 -3.89 -8.23 26.76
N LEU A 228 -3.82 -7.53 25.63
CA LEU A 228 -2.96 -6.35 25.45
C LEU A 228 -3.33 -5.22 26.40
N MET A 229 -4.61 -4.97 26.65
CA MET A 229 -5.04 -3.99 27.66
C MET A 229 -4.58 -4.42 29.06
N ARG A 230 -4.76 -5.69 29.43
CA ARG A 230 -4.29 -6.23 30.72
C ARG A 230 -2.77 -6.04 30.89
N ILE A 231 -1.99 -6.31 29.84
CA ILE A 231 -0.54 -6.08 29.83
C ILE A 231 -0.24 -4.59 30.03
N PHE A 232 -0.85 -3.71 29.23
CA PHE A 232 -0.60 -2.27 29.29
C PHE A 232 -0.90 -1.69 30.68
N PHE A 233 -2.06 -2.03 31.27
CA PHE A 233 -2.43 -1.53 32.60
C PHE A 233 -1.56 -2.09 33.73
N ALA A 234 -1.03 -3.31 33.58
CA ALA A 234 -0.09 -3.88 34.54
C ALA A 234 1.33 -3.31 34.39
N HIS A 235 1.75 -2.99 33.17
CA HIS A 235 3.09 -2.49 32.84
C HIS A 235 3.22 -0.97 33.02
N GLY A 236 2.16 -0.21 32.73
CA GLY A 236 2.14 1.26 32.78
C GLY A 236 2.91 1.95 31.65
N GLY A 237 3.27 1.23 30.58
CA GLY A 237 4.02 1.73 29.42
C GLY A 237 5.53 1.96 29.64
N GLY A 238 5.93 2.46 30.80
CA GLY A 238 7.34 2.70 31.15
C GLY A 238 7.95 3.95 30.49
N GLU A 239 9.18 4.31 30.90
CA GLU A 239 9.86 5.55 30.46
C GLU A 239 10.21 5.54 28.97
N ALA A 240 10.58 4.37 28.41
CA ALA A 240 10.94 4.24 27.01
C ALA A 240 9.76 4.56 26.08
N PHE A 241 8.56 4.06 26.41
CA PHE A 241 7.33 4.39 25.71
C PHE A 241 6.99 5.87 25.82
N ALA A 242 7.10 6.45 27.02
CA ALA A 242 6.78 7.86 27.25
C ALA A 242 7.65 8.78 26.36
N ARG A 243 8.95 8.49 26.27
CA ARG A 243 9.87 9.22 25.38
C ARG A 243 9.54 9.02 23.91
N TRP A 244 9.34 7.77 23.47
CA TRP A 244 8.97 7.48 22.09
C TRP A 244 7.67 8.20 21.69
N ARG A 245 6.65 8.21 22.56
CA ARG A 245 5.39 8.91 22.32
C ARG A 245 5.59 10.43 22.15
N GLU A 246 6.48 11.03 22.93
CA GLU A 246 6.83 12.46 22.80
C GLU A 246 7.50 12.74 21.44
N GLU A 247 8.41 11.87 20.99
CA GLU A 247 9.09 11.97 19.70
C GLU A 247 8.13 11.83 18.50
N GLN A 248 7.11 10.99 18.60
CA GLN A 248 6.10 10.82 17.53
C GLN A 248 5.12 12.00 17.41
N GLY A 249 4.98 12.81 18.47
CA GLY A 249 4.24 14.07 18.44
C GLY A 249 2.75 13.94 18.07
N ARG A 250 2.26 14.96 17.36
CA ARG A 250 0.83 15.15 17.09
C ARG A 250 0.18 14.07 16.22
N PRO A 251 0.79 13.58 15.12
CA PRO A 251 0.17 12.53 14.31
C PRO A 251 -0.20 11.28 15.11
N LEU A 252 0.69 10.82 16.01
CA LEU A 252 0.39 9.69 16.91
C LEU A 252 -0.72 10.03 17.90
N GLN A 253 -0.70 11.24 18.46
CA GLN A 253 -1.74 11.68 19.40
C GLN A 253 -3.12 11.71 18.72
N ASP A 254 -3.20 12.21 17.49
CA ASP A 254 -4.45 12.27 16.72
C ASP A 254 -4.95 10.84 16.40
N TRP A 255 -4.07 9.93 15.96
CA TRP A 255 -4.41 8.51 15.77
C TRP A 255 -4.93 7.85 17.03
N ALA A 256 -4.20 7.98 18.14
CA ALA A 256 -4.55 7.34 19.39
C ALA A 256 -5.87 7.88 19.97
N THR A 257 -6.15 9.17 19.73
CA THR A 257 -7.41 9.81 20.10
C THR A 257 -8.55 9.28 19.24
N TRP A 258 -8.37 9.24 17.91
CA TRP A 258 -9.35 8.67 16.99
C TRP A 258 -9.68 7.22 17.35
N ALA A 259 -8.66 6.40 17.59
CA ALA A 259 -8.83 4.98 17.93
C ALA A 259 -9.65 4.79 19.23
N ALA A 260 -9.41 5.63 20.26
CA ALA A 260 -10.21 5.59 21.49
C ALA A 260 -11.68 5.96 21.24
N ILE A 261 -11.94 6.99 20.42
CA ILE A 261 -13.31 7.42 20.07
C ILE A 261 -14.05 6.31 19.31
N VAL A 262 -13.37 5.61 18.41
CA VAL A 262 -13.95 4.50 17.63
C VAL A 262 -14.47 3.39 18.53
N GLU A 263 -13.81 3.10 19.65
CA GLU A 263 -14.27 2.05 20.57
C GLU A 263 -15.65 2.36 21.17
N GLU A 264 -16.00 3.66 21.30
CA GLU A 264 -17.27 4.12 21.86
C GLU A 264 -18.33 4.44 20.80
N HIS A 265 -17.91 4.99 19.66
CA HIS A 265 -18.80 5.59 18.66
C HIS A 265 -18.78 4.90 17.30
N GLY A 266 -17.96 3.88 17.10
CA GLY A 266 -17.82 3.15 15.84
C GLY A 266 -16.85 3.81 14.85
N GLY A 267 -16.52 3.07 13.79
CA GLY A 267 -15.46 3.42 12.83
C GLY A 267 -15.76 4.54 11.83
N ASP A 268 -16.93 5.17 11.89
CA ASP A 268 -17.33 6.24 10.97
C ASP A 268 -17.53 7.58 11.70
N TRP A 269 -16.56 8.47 11.54
CA TRP A 269 -16.54 9.76 12.23
C TRP A 269 -17.71 10.68 11.88
N HIS A 270 -18.36 10.49 10.73
CA HIS A 270 -19.52 11.29 10.33
C HIS A 270 -20.72 11.11 11.28
N THR A 271 -20.78 9.97 11.97
CA THR A 271 -21.88 9.60 12.88
C THR A 271 -21.68 10.09 14.31
N TRP A 272 -20.46 10.52 14.67
CA TRP A 272 -20.08 10.88 16.03
C TRP A 272 -20.76 12.17 16.53
N PRO A 273 -20.75 12.46 17.84
CA PRO A 273 -21.09 13.79 18.35
C PRO A 273 -20.24 14.88 17.68
N ALA A 274 -20.83 16.05 17.40
CA ALA A 274 -20.18 17.11 16.62
C ALA A 274 -18.85 17.59 17.26
N GLU A 275 -18.76 17.53 18.57
CA GLU A 275 -17.61 17.92 19.39
C GLU A 275 -16.37 17.04 19.13
N LEU A 276 -16.57 15.80 18.68
CA LEU A 276 -15.52 14.80 18.44
C LEU A 276 -15.11 14.71 16.95
N ARG A 277 -15.89 15.33 16.05
CA ARG A 277 -15.68 15.20 14.60
C ARG A 277 -14.46 15.97 14.09
N ARG A 278 -13.98 16.99 14.79
CA ARG A 278 -12.89 17.85 14.30
C ARG A 278 -11.60 17.63 15.09
N PRO A 279 -10.51 17.16 14.44
CA PRO A 279 -9.20 17.06 15.08
C PRO A 279 -8.74 18.40 15.64
N GLY A 280 -8.18 18.39 16.85
CA GLY A 280 -7.64 19.58 17.51
C GLY A 280 -8.67 20.60 18.00
N SER A 281 -9.97 20.27 18.00
CA SER A 281 -10.98 21.13 18.64
C SER A 281 -10.72 21.24 20.16
N PRO A 282 -11.06 22.37 20.80
CA PRO A 282 -10.98 22.51 22.25
C PRO A 282 -11.81 21.45 23.00
N GLU A 283 -12.94 21.03 22.43
CA GLU A 283 -13.83 20.03 23.00
C GLU A 283 -13.17 18.64 23.04
N LEU A 284 -12.37 18.31 22.02
CA LEU A 284 -11.60 17.07 21.96
C LEU A 284 -10.57 16.97 23.09
N ALA A 285 -10.02 18.09 23.55
CA ALA A 285 -9.07 18.10 24.67
C ALA A 285 -9.71 17.56 25.97
N SER A 286 -10.99 17.87 26.22
CA SER A 286 -11.72 17.31 27.35
C SER A 286 -11.95 15.81 27.20
N TYR A 287 -12.19 15.31 25.98
CA TYR A 287 -12.31 13.87 25.74
C TYR A 287 -10.99 13.15 26.05
N VAL A 288 -9.86 13.69 25.58
CA VAL A 288 -8.52 13.14 25.83
C VAL A 288 -8.17 13.14 27.31
N GLU A 289 -8.54 14.18 28.07
CA GLU A 289 -8.32 14.22 29.52
C GLU A 289 -9.08 13.10 30.25
N GLN A 290 -10.33 12.85 29.85
CA GLN A 290 -11.20 11.83 30.46
C GLN A 290 -10.80 10.40 30.07
N HIS A 291 -10.33 10.20 28.84
CA HIS A 291 -10.02 8.88 28.26
C HIS A 291 -8.51 8.64 28.09
N GLY A 292 -7.67 9.42 28.79
CA GLY A 292 -6.23 9.46 28.56
C GLY A 292 -5.50 8.11 28.68
N ALA A 293 -6.03 7.18 29.49
CA ALA A 293 -5.48 5.83 29.59
C ALA A 293 -5.73 4.97 28.33
N VAL A 294 -6.91 5.06 27.73
CA VAL A 294 -7.25 4.34 26.48
C VAL A 294 -6.51 4.95 25.30
N VAL A 295 -6.41 6.29 25.25
CA VAL A 295 -5.55 6.99 24.27
C VAL A 295 -4.10 6.53 24.43
N ALA A 296 -3.56 6.47 25.65
CA ALA A 296 -2.21 5.97 25.88
C ALA A 296 -2.03 4.50 25.46
N PHE A 297 -3.06 3.66 25.65
CA PHE A 297 -3.06 2.28 25.19
C PHE A 297 -2.91 2.17 23.66
N HIS A 298 -3.70 2.91 22.88
CA HIS A 298 -3.56 2.88 21.42
C HIS A 298 -2.22 3.41 20.91
N ALA A 299 -1.66 4.42 21.58
CA ALA A 299 -0.30 4.87 21.30
C ALA A 299 0.74 3.78 21.64
N TRP A 300 0.56 3.07 22.75
CA TRP A 300 1.44 1.97 23.16
C TRP A 300 1.40 0.78 22.19
N LEU A 301 0.25 0.48 21.60
CA LEU A 301 0.15 -0.54 20.53
C LEU A 301 1.05 -0.21 19.35
N GLN A 302 1.08 1.06 18.90
CA GLN A 302 1.96 1.48 17.80
C GLN A 302 3.44 1.38 18.18
N TRP A 303 3.79 1.70 19.43
CA TRP A 303 5.16 1.50 19.93
C TRP A 303 5.56 0.02 19.94
N ALA A 304 4.68 -0.87 20.41
CA ALA A 304 4.95 -2.31 20.39
C ALA A 304 5.09 -2.85 18.96
N LEU A 305 4.29 -2.34 18.02
CA LEU A 305 4.37 -2.67 16.60
C LEU A 305 5.70 -2.21 15.99
N ASP A 306 6.16 -0.99 16.30
CA ASP A 306 7.43 -0.44 15.85
C ASP A 306 8.63 -1.32 16.29
N LEU A 307 8.63 -1.73 17.57
CA LEU A 307 9.65 -2.63 18.12
C LEU A 307 9.65 -4.00 17.43
N GLN A 308 8.47 -4.62 17.28
CA GLN A 308 8.37 -5.95 16.66
C GLN A 308 8.65 -5.92 15.16
N LEU A 309 8.25 -4.87 14.45
CA LEU A 309 8.52 -4.72 13.03
C LEU A 309 10.02 -4.58 12.78
N THR A 310 10.69 -3.71 13.54
CA THR A 310 12.15 -3.55 13.45
C THR A 310 12.87 -4.88 13.66
N ALA A 311 12.40 -5.70 14.63
CA ALA A 311 12.96 -7.03 14.86
C ALA A 311 12.61 -8.04 13.75
N ALA A 312 11.45 -7.89 13.12
CA ALA A 312 10.96 -8.76 12.06
C ALA A 312 11.71 -8.54 10.74
N THR A 313 11.92 -7.28 10.35
CA THR A 313 12.59 -6.89 9.10
C THR A 313 14.11 -7.03 9.20
N GLY A 314 14.72 -6.70 10.34
CA GLY A 314 16.18 -6.75 10.49
C GLY A 314 16.91 -6.03 9.35
N ASP A 315 17.92 -6.67 8.77
CA ASP A 315 18.70 -6.10 7.65
C ASP A 315 18.18 -6.51 6.26
N MET A 316 17.11 -7.32 6.17
CA MET A 316 16.56 -7.73 4.88
C MET A 316 15.57 -6.70 4.38
N THR A 317 15.56 -6.45 3.06
CA THR A 317 14.52 -5.66 2.42
C THR A 317 13.16 -6.36 2.57
N VAL A 318 12.22 -5.69 3.22
CA VAL A 318 10.81 -6.09 3.32
C VAL A 318 9.98 -5.03 2.59
N ILE A 319 9.63 -5.30 1.35
CA ILE A 319 8.79 -4.43 0.55
C ILE A 319 7.40 -4.38 1.20
N GLN A 320 7.06 -3.23 1.78
CA GLN A 320 5.73 -2.96 2.30
C GLN A 320 4.84 -2.43 1.18
N ASP A 321 3.56 -2.79 1.22
CA ASP A 321 2.59 -2.43 0.19
C ASP A 321 1.70 -1.28 0.65
N LEU A 322 1.54 -0.27 -0.20
CA LEU A 322 0.75 0.93 0.06
C LEU A 322 -0.57 0.88 -0.72
N PRO A 323 -1.71 0.73 -0.03
CA PRO A 323 -3.02 0.84 -0.64
C PRO A 323 -3.24 2.22 -1.27
N ILE A 324 -3.96 2.22 -2.39
CA ILE A 324 -4.38 3.44 -3.08
C ILE A 324 -5.13 4.41 -2.18
N GLY A 325 -5.95 3.90 -1.26
CA GLY A 325 -6.88 4.69 -0.46
C GLY A 325 -6.99 4.25 0.99
N PHE A 326 -7.99 4.80 1.64
CA PHE A 326 -8.38 4.51 3.02
C PHE A 326 -9.89 4.71 3.17
N ALA A 327 -10.48 4.07 4.17
CA ALA A 327 -11.91 4.18 4.45
C ALA A 327 -12.32 5.64 4.71
N GLY A 328 -13.42 6.10 4.10
CA GLY A 328 -13.90 7.49 4.26
C GLY A 328 -14.35 7.87 5.68
N GLY A 329 -14.69 6.89 6.51
CA GLY A 329 -14.93 7.07 7.96
C GLY A 329 -13.67 6.94 8.82
N GLY A 330 -12.54 6.55 8.22
CA GLY A 330 -11.29 6.18 8.89
C GLY A 330 -10.53 7.35 9.53
N ALA A 331 -9.42 7.02 10.18
CA ALA A 331 -8.56 7.97 10.90
C ALA A 331 -7.89 8.99 9.98
N ASP A 332 -7.45 8.56 8.80
CA ASP A 332 -6.87 9.49 7.81
C ASP A 332 -7.95 10.41 7.24
N ALA A 333 -9.15 9.88 7.01
CA ALA A 333 -10.28 10.69 6.57
C ALA A 333 -10.70 11.73 7.62
N TRP A 334 -10.73 11.33 8.89
CA TRP A 334 -10.97 12.23 10.02
C TRP A 334 -9.87 13.28 10.18
N ALA A 335 -8.59 12.91 9.99
CA ALA A 335 -7.46 13.81 10.14
C ALA A 335 -7.37 14.85 9.00
N TRP A 336 -7.74 14.47 7.77
CA TRP A 336 -7.50 15.27 6.56
C TRP A 336 -8.78 15.74 5.87
N GLN A 337 -9.86 15.93 6.63
CA GLN A 337 -11.18 16.35 6.13
C GLN A 337 -11.13 17.51 5.15
N ASP A 338 -10.23 18.48 5.38
CA ASP A 338 -10.16 19.68 4.57
C ASP A 338 -9.50 19.46 3.19
N VAL A 339 -8.82 18.32 2.98
CA VAL A 339 -8.12 17.98 1.73
C VAL A 339 -8.91 16.97 0.87
N LEU A 340 -9.94 16.33 1.43
CA LEU A 340 -10.67 15.25 0.76
C LEU A 340 -11.84 15.75 -0.09
N ALA A 341 -12.13 14.99 -1.14
CA ALA A 341 -13.33 15.15 -1.94
C ALA A 341 -14.48 14.35 -1.32
N ASP A 342 -15.32 15.04 -0.56
CA ASP A 342 -16.52 14.46 0.03
C ASP A 342 -17.59 14.13 -1.04
N GLY A 343 -18.31 13.02 -0.86
CA GLY A 343 -19.33 12.54 -1.80
C GLY A 343 -18.75 11.99 -3.13
N VAL A 344 -17.48 11.64 -3.15
CA VAL A 344 -16.80 10.99 -4.29
C VAL A 344 -15.95 9.83 -3.77
N SER A 345 -15.92 8.74 -4.51
CA SER A 345 -15.03 7.60 -4.26
C SER A 345 -14.04 7.42 -5.42
N VAL A 346 -12.90 6.81 -5.11
CA VAL A 346 -11.96 6.29 -6.10
C VAL A 346 -12.47 4.95 -6.58
N GLY A 347 -12.31 4.70 -7.88
CA GLY A 347 -12.66 3.43 -8.49
C GLY A 347 -11.83 3.13 -9.73
N ALA A 348 -12.39 2.29 -10.59
CA ALA A 348 -11.89 2.03 -11.92
C ALA A 348 -13.05 2.04 -12.93
N PRO A 349 -12.82 2.50 -14.17
CA PRO A 349 -13.83 2.43 -15.21
C PRO A 349 -14.14 0.97 -15.58
N PRO A 350 -15.25 0.70 -16.28
CA PRO A 350 -15.52 -0.61 -16.87
C PRO A 350 -14.38 -1.10 -17.77
N ASP A 351 -13.98 -2.36 -17.59
CA ASP A 351 -12.93 -3.02 -18.39
C ASP A 351 -13.33 -4.43 -18.83
N ALA A 352 -12.41 -5.14 -19.50
CA ALA A 352 -12.64 -6.47 -20.05
C ALA A 352 -12.84 -7.57 -18.99
N PHE A 353 -12.35 -7.37 -17.77
CA PHE A 353 -12.47 -8.31 -16.65
C PHE A 353 -13.65 -7.95 -15.74
N ASN A 354 -14.01 -6.66 -15.65
CA ASN A 354 -15.17 -6.17 -14.92
C ASN A 354 -15.95 -5.13 -15.74
N SER A 355 -17.00 -5.63 -16.41
CA SER A 355 -17.88 -4.82 -17.27
C SER A 355 -18.70 -3.75 -16.54
N GLN A 356 -18.76 -3.77 -15.20
CA GLN A 356 -19.46 -2.75 -14.40
C GLN A 356 -18.53 -1.65 -13.88
N GLY A 357 -17.21 -1.83 -14.01
CA GLY A 357 -16.24 -1.01 -13.30
C GLY A 357 -16.18 -1.33 -11.81
N GLN A 358 -15.40 -0.55 -11.06
CA GLN A 358 -15.20 -0.77 -9.64
C GLN A 358 -15.36 0.54 -8.87
N ASP A 359 -15.97 0.46 -7.70
CA ASP A 359 -15.95 1.52 -6.68
C ASP A 359 -15.23 0.95 -5.46
N TRP A 360 -14.11 1.57 -5.07
CA TRP A 360 -13.26 1.12 -3.98
C TRP A 360 -13.58 1.81 -2.64
N GLY A 361 -14.60 2.66 -2.58
CA GLY A 361 -15.12 3.25 -1.34
C GLY A 361 -14.15 4.20 -0.60
N SER A 362 -13.06 4.59 -1.25
CA SER A 362 -12.04 5.50 -0.68
C SER A 362 -12.23 6.92 -1.20
N PRO A 363 -12.32 7.97 -0.35
CA PRO A 363 -12.40 9.33 -0.83
C PRO A 363 -11.05 9.78 -1.42
N PRO A 364 -11.03 10.43 -2.60
CA PRO A 364 -9.79 10.96 -3.14
C PRO A 364 -9.34 12.26 -2.46
N LEU A 365 -8.05 12.56 -2.58
CA LEU A 365 -7.47 13.84 -2.17
C LEU A 365 -7.66 14.87 -3.30
N ILE A 366 -8.15 16.07 -2.97
CA ILE A 366 -8.30 17.14 -3.95
C ILE A 366 -6.90 17.65 -4.34
N PRO A 367 -6.48 17.57 -5.63
CA PRO A 367 -5.09 17.83 -6.03
C PRO A 367 -4.55 19.19 -5.60
N TRP A 368 -5.33 20.26 -5.78
CA TRP A 368 -4.88 21.60 -5.39
C TRP A 368 -4.89 21.83 -3.87
N ARG A 369 -5.75 21.13 -3.12
CA ARG A 369 -5.73 21.19 -1.64
C ARG A 369 -4.58 20.39 -1.08
N LEU A 370 -4.20 19.29 -1.73
CA LEU A 370 -3.02 18.53 -1.37
C LEU A 370 -1.76 19.38 -1.56
N ARG A 371 -1.67 20.17 -2.64
CA ARG A 371 -0.66 21.22 -2.83
C ARG A 371 -0.69 22.26 -1.71
N ASP A 372 -1.87 22.83 -1.42
CA ASP A 372 -2.03 23.85 -0.36
C ASP A 372 -1.66 23.32 1.04
N ALA A 373 -1.75 22.00 1.25
CA ALA A 373 -1.35 21.30 2.46
C ALA A 373 0.11 20.81 2.44
N ASP A 374 0.98 21.42 1.61
CA ASP A 374 2.40 21.08 1.48
C ASP A 374 2.68 19.60 1.13
N TYR A 375 1.72 18.93 0.48
CA TYR A 375 1.72 17.48 0.21
C TYR A 375 1.78 16.59 1.46
N GLU A 376 1.54 17.15 2.65
CA GLU A 376 1.79 16.46 3.93
C GLU A 376 1.00 15.15 4.08
N PRO A 377 -0.29 15.03 3.69
CA PRO A 377 -0.99 13.75 3.71
C PRO A 377 -0.29 12.64 2.91
N PHE A 378 0.23 12.99 1.73
CA PHE A 378 0.93 12.05 0.85
C PHE A 378 2.31 11.68 1.42
N ILE A 379 3.10 12.69 1.82
CA ILE A 379 4.42 12.50 2.44
C ILE A 379 4.31 11.58 3.67
N GLN A 380 3.33 11.81 4.55
CA GLN A 380 3.14 10.96 5.73
C GLN A 380 2.79 9.52 5.38
N SER A 381 1.94 9.27 4.38
CA SER A 381 1.60 7.91 3.94
C SER A 381 2.81 7.16 3.35
N ILE A 382 3.59 7.81 2.48
CA ILE A 382 4.80 7.23 1.89
C ILE A 382 5.83 6.93 2.97
N ARG A 383 6.16 7.92 3.80
CA ARG A 383 7.17 7.80 4.86
C ARG A 383 6.83 6.70 5.86
N ALA A 384 5.58 6.66 6.33
CA ALA A 384 5.14 5.66 7.30
C ALA A 384 5.21 4.23 6.75
N THR A 385 4.86 4.06 5.47
CA THR A 385 4.86 2.74 4.81
C THR A 385 6.28 2.29 4.44
N MET A 386 7.20 3.20 4.11
CA MET A 386 8.62 2.86 3.89
C MET A 386 9.38 2.57 5.19
N ALA A 387 8.96 3.20 6.31
CA ALA A 387 9.69 3.15 7.57
C ALA A 387 9.96 1.71 8.04
N GLY A 388 11.25 1.43 8.26
CA GLY A 388 11.74 0.19 8.88
C GLY A 388 11.81 -1.03 7.95
N ALA A 389 11.64 -0.88 6.62
CA ALA A 389 11.48 -2.05 5.75
C ALA A 389 12.19 -2.01 4.37
N GLY A 390 12.89 -0.94 3.97
CA GLY A 390 13.80 -1.00 2.80
C GLY A 390 13.13 -1.18 1.43
N GLY A 391 11.80 -1.17 1.33
CA GLY A 391 11.08 -1.21 0.07
C GLY A 391 9.61 -0.78 0.17
N LEU A 392 9.08 -0.26 -0.92
CA LEU A 392 7.68 0.15 -1.09
C LEU A 392 7.12 -0.42 -2.40
N ARG A 393 5.95 -1.05 -2.35
CA ARG A 393 5.08 -1.24 -3.50
C ARG A 393 3.96 -0.20 -3.42
N ILE A 394 3.76 0.58 -4.48
CA ILE A 394 2.63 1.51 -4.61
C ILE A 394 1.55 0.80 -5.42
N ASP A 395 0.46 0.45 -4.75
CA ASP A 395 -0.73 -0.12 -5.39
C ASP A 395 -1.36 0.92 -6.32
N HIS A 396 -1.73 0.50 -7.53
CA HIS A 396 -2.27 1.36 -8.58
C HIS A 396 -1.45 2.65 -8.78
N VAL A 397 -0.19 2.53 -9.23
CA VAL A 397 0.75 3.67 -9.34
C VAL A 397 0.22 4.79 -10.25
N MET A 398 -0.70 4.45 -11.16
CA MET A 398 -1.48 5.40 -11.96
C MET A 398 -2.12 6.50 -11.11
N GLY A 399 -2.43 6.24 -9.84
CA GLY A 399 -2.97 7.23 -8.91
C GLY A 399 -2.08 8.43 -8.61
N LEU A 400 -0.78 8.36 -8.93
CA LEU A 400 0.11 9.52 -8.92
C LEU A 400 -0.13 10.46 -10.11
N PHE A 401 -0.74 9.95 -11.19
CA PHE A 401 -0.99 10.69 -12.43
C PHE A 401 -2.45 11.09 -12.57
N ARG A 402 -3.36 10.14 -12.36
CA ARG A 402 -4.81 10.35 -12.43
C ARG A 402 -5.55 9.27 -11.65
N LEU A 403 -6.71 9.62 -11.11
CA LEU A 403 -7.63 8.64 -10.50
C LEU A 403 -9.00 8.75 -11.12
N TRP A 404 -9.68 7.62 -11.26
CA TRP A 404 -11.07 7.56 -11.66
C TRP A 404 -11.96 7.92 -10.46
N TRP A 405 -12.61 9.07 -10.54
CA TRP A 405 -13.47 9.60 -9.50
C TRP A 405 -14.93 9.28 -9.82
N VAL A 406 -15.60 8.58 -8.92
CA VAL A 406 -16.99 8.15 -9.01
C VAL A 406 -17.84 9.01 -8.07
N PRO A 407 -18.76 9.84 -8.58
CA PRO A 407 -19.72 10.55 -7.73
C PRO A 407 -20.62 9.58 -6.96
N SER A 408 -20.91 9.88 -5.68
CA SER A 408 -21.70 9.00 -4.80
C SER A 408 -23.14 8.74 -5.27
N ASP A 409 -23.65 9.55 -6.19
CA ASP A 409 -24.99 9.44 -6.79
C ASP A 409 -25.01 8.70 -8.14
N GLY A 410 -23.87 8.18 -8.59
CA GLY A 410 -23.70 7.42 -9.82
C GLY A 410 -23.25 5.97 -9.59
N THR A 411 -22.93 5.30 -10.69
CA THR A 411 -22.26 3.99 -10.73
C THR A 411 -20.78 4.16 -11.10
N ALA A 412 -19.97 3.10 -10.97
CA ALA A 412 -18.56 3.15 -11.35
C ALA A 412 -18.35 3.57 -12.83
N ALA A 413 -19.32 3.32 -13.72
CA ALA A 413 -19.27 3.76 -15.11
C ALA A 413 -19.48 5.28 -15.30
N ASP A 414 -20.06 5.97 -14.31
CA ASP A 414 -20.41 7.39 -14.38
C ASP A 414 -19.28 8.33 -13.92
N GLY A 415 -18.08 7.79 -13.68
CA GLY A 415 -16.92 8.54 -13.21
C GLY A 415 -16.16 9.30 -14.31
N ALA A 416 -15.05 9.91 -13.90
CA ALA A 416 -14.09 10.56 -14.79
C ALA A 416 -12.68 10.52 -14.21
N TYR A 417 -11.65 10.57 -15.07
CA TYR A 417 -10.28 10.76 -14.60
C TYR A 417 -10.04 12.19 -14.12
N VAL A 418 -9.47 12.32 -12.91
CA VAL A 418 -8.98 13.57 -12.34
C VAL A 418 -7.46 13.48 -12.20
N ARG A 419 -6.76 14.46 -12.78
CA ARG A 419 -5.29 14.55 -12.84
C ARG A 419 -4.67 14.98 -11.51
N TYR A 420 -3.53 14.39 -11.20
CA TYR A 420 -2.68 14.69 -10.05
C TYR A 420 -1.35 15.32 -10.52
N PRO A 421 -0.65 16.08 -9.66
CA PRO A 421 0.64 16.67 -10.00
C PRO A 421 1.75 15.60 -9.97
N ALA A 422 1.76 14.74 -10.99
CA ALA A 422 2.59 13.53 -11.03
C ALA A 422 4.08 13.81 -10.81
N GLU A 423 4.63 14.85 -11.44
CA GLU A 423 6.03 15.23 -11.28
C GLU A 423 6.38 15.51 -9.81
N ASP A 424 5.58 16.33 -9.12
CA ASP A 424 5.78 16.63 -7.70
C ASP A 424 5.68 15.36 -6.84
N LEU A 425 4.67 14.51 -7.10
CA LEU A 425 4.46 13.28 -6.34
C LEU A 425 5.59 12.27 -6.55
N LEU A 426 6.06 12.08 -7.78
CA LEU A 426 7.19 11.20 -8.10
C LEU A 426 8.50 11.71 -7.48
N ASN A 427 8.75 13.02 -7.49
CA ASN A 427 9.90 13.61 -6.80
C ASN A 427 9.82 13.43 -5.27
N ILE A 428 8.63 13.53 -4.68
CA ILE A 428 8.44 13.24 -3.25
C ILE A 428 8.70 11.76 -2.95
N VAL A 429 8.24 10.84 -3.80
CA VAL A 429 8.53 9.40 -3.67
C VAL A 429 10.03 9.14 -3.77
N ALA A 430 10.72 9.76 -4.72
CA ALA A 430 12.18 9.67 -4.88
C ALA A 430 12.94 10.17 -3.65
N LEU A 431 12.50 11.30 -3.07
CA LEU A 431 13.08 11.84 -1.84
C LEU A 431 12.91 10.87 -0.66
N GLU A 432 11.69 10.37 -0.43
CA GLU A 432 11.44 9.43 0.67
C GLU A 432 12.17 8.09 0.47
N SER A 433 12.24 7.61 -0.77
CA SER A 433 13.02 6.44 -1.16
C SER A 433 14.49 6.58 -0.78
N HIS A 434 15.13 7.70 -1.09
CA HIS A 434 16.52 7.96 -0.71
C HIS A 434 16.72 8.07 0.81
N ARG A 435 15.78 8.74 1.51
CA ARG A 435 15.85 8.89 2.97
C ARG A 435 15.73 7.55 3.70
N ALA A 436 14.95 6.62 3.14
CA ALA A 436 14.76 5.29 3.70
C ALA A 436 15.72 4.23 3.13
N GLN A 437 16.54 4.58 2.12
CA GLN A 437 17.28 3.62 1.28
C GLN A 437 16.37 2.47 0.82
N ALA A 438 15.19 2.84 0.32
CA ALA A 438 14.12 1.92 -0.01
C ALA A 438 13.84 1.91 -1.51
N LEU A 439 13.84 0.72 -2.12
CA LEU A 439 13.41 0.57 -3.50
C LEU A 439 11.91 0.84 -3.64
N VAL A 440 11.47 1.26 -4.83
CA VAL A 440 10.06 1.52 -5.10
C VAL A 440 9.61 0.72 -6.31
N VAL A 441 8.52 -0.03 -6.14
CA VAL A 441 7.81 -0.71 -7.23
C VAL A 441 6.45 -0.04 -7.41
N GLY A 442 6.14 0.41 -8.62
CA GLY A 442 4.81 0.87 -8.98
C GLY A 442 4.04 -0.27 -9.63
N GLU A 443 2.86 -0.59 -9.10
CA GLU A 443 1.95 -1.51 -9.78
C GLU A 443 1.32 -0.80 -10.99
N ASP A 444 1.81 -1.11 -12.19
CA ASP A 444 1.38 -0.55 -13.48
C ASP A 444 0.63 -1.57 -14.34
N LEU A 445 -0.39 -2.23 -13.77
CA LEU A 445 -1.27 -3.17 -14.46
C LEU A 445 -2.58 -2.49 -14.92
N GLY A 446 -3.33 -3.19 -15.77
CA GLY A 446 -4.60 -2.70 -16.30
C GLY A 446 -4.42 -1.61 -17.37
N THR A 447 -5.30 -0.61 -17.37
CA THR A 447 -5.30 0.46 -18.38
C THR A 447 -4.31 1.56 -18.00
N VAL A 448 -3.07 1.41 -18.45
CA VAL A 448 -1.98 2.37 -18.21
C VAL A 448 -1.96 3.44 -19.30
N GLU A 449 -1.86 4.72 -18.90
CA GLU A 449 -1.75 5.82 -19.86
C GLU A 449 -0.35 5.89 -20.50
N ASP A 450 -0.30 6.24 -21.78
CA ASP A 450 0.93 6.57 -22.50
C ASP A 450 1.79 7.57 -21.69
N GLY A 451 3.08 7.26 -21.52
CA GLY A 451 4.02 8.11 -20.77
C GLY A 451 4.18 7.76 -19.28
N VAL A 452 3.24 7.01 -18.68
CA VAL A 452 3.34 6.64 -17.24
C VAL A 452 4.55 5.76 -16.98
N ARG A 453 4.78 4.75 -17.82
CA ARG A 453 5.90 3.81 -17.68
C ARG A 453 7.24 4.50 -17.92
N GLU A 454 7.30 5.42 -18.88
CA GLU A 454 8.46 6.25 -19.14
C GLU A 454 8.78 7.15 -17.94
N ALA A 455 7.76 7.83 -17.39
CA ALA A 455 7.93 8.67 -16.20
C ALA A 455 8.39 7.86 -14.97
N MET A 456 7.87 6.64 -14.78
CA MET A 456 8.34 5.73 -13.73
C MET A 456 9.82 5.38 -13.91
N ALA A 457 10.23 4.96 -15.11
CA ALA A 457 11.61 4.63 -15.42
C ALA A 457 12.56 5.83 -15.25
N GLU A 458 12.14 7.03 -15.68
CA GLU A 458 12.89 8.27 -15.50
C GLU A 458 13.15 8.59 -14.03
N HIS A 459 12.19 8.25 -13.15
CA HIS A 459 12.26 8.41 -11.69
C HIS A 459 12.78 7.17 -10.95
N GLY A 460 13.24 6.13 -11.64
CA GLY A 460 13.75 4.90 -11.00
C GLY A 460 12.70 4.13 -10.20
N VAL A 461 11.41 4.26 -10.52
CA VAL A 461 10.34 3.42 -9.99
C VAL A 461 10.28 2.14 -10.84
N LEU A 462 10.44 0.98 -10.21
CA LEU A 462 10.37 -0.30 -10.90
C LEU A 462 8.93 -0.56 -11.38
N SER A 463 8.77 -0.98 -12.63
CA SER A 463 7.50 -1.50 -13.17
C SER A 463 7.16 -2.87 -12.54
N TYR A 464 5.93 -3.33 -12.67
CA TYR A 464 5.48 -4.63 -12.21
C TYR A 464 4.98 -5.49 -13.38
N ARG A 465 5.73 -6.57 -13.68
CA ARG A 465 5.52 -7.42 -14.87
C ARG A 465 5.01 -8.78 -14.46
N LEU A 466 3.88 -9.20 -15.02
CA LEU A 466 3.21 -10.45 -14.67
C LEU A 466 3.18 -11.39 -15.85
N LEU A 467 3.61 -12.64 -15.64
CA LEU A 467 3.58 -13.67 -16.70
C LEU A 467 2.20 -13.81 -17.34
N TRP A 468 1.13 -13.64 -16.55
CA TRP A 468 -0.25 -13.69 -17.01
C TRP A 468 -0.68 -12.58 -17.97
N PHE A 469 0.04 -11.46 -18.00
CA PHE A 469 -0.35 -10.25 -18.74
C PHE A 469 0.68 -9.83 -19.80
N GLU A 470 1.77 -10.57 -19.97
CA GLU A 470 2.85 -10.21 -20.89
C GLU A 470 2.88 -11.19 -22.06
N ASP A 471 2.65 -10.70 -23.28
CA ASP A 471 2.71 -11.50 -24.51
C ASP A 471 4.17 -11.86 -24.90
N ASP A 472 5.14 -11.04 -24.49
CA ASP A 472 6.55 -11.21 -24.81
C ASP A 472 7.21 -12.29 -23.93
N ASP A 473 8.22 -12.99 -24.47
CA ASP A 473 9.00 -13.97 -23.68
C ASP A 473 9.65 -13.25 -22.49
N PRO A 474 9.67 -13.85 -21.29
CA PRO A 474 10.33 -13.27 -20.12
C PRO A 474 11.74 -12.75 -20.38
N THR A 475 12.52 -13.32 -21.30
CA THR A 475 13.86 -12.82 -21.64
C THR A 475 13.88 -11.39 -22.19
N ASP A 476 12.78 -10.93 -22.76
CA ASP A 476 12.63 -9.60 -23.37
C ASP A 476 12.02 -8.57 -22.43
N TRP A 477 11.67 -8.95 -21.20
CA TRP A 477 11.09 -8.04 -20.20
C TRP A 477 12.10 -6.99 -19.73
N PRO A 478 11.64 -5.81 -19.25
CA PRO A 478 12.52 -4.75 -18.80
C PRO A 478 13.34 -5.13 -17.55
N ALA A 479 14.58 -4.63 -17.51
CA ALA A 479 15.44 -4.74 -16.32
C ALA A 479 14.89 -3.92 -15.14
N GLU A 480 14.34 -2.73 -15.41
CA GLU A 480 13.76 -1.81 -14.40
C GLU A 480 12.34 -2.26 -13.98
N ALA A 481 12.21 -3.51 -13.56
CA ALA A 481 10.95 -4.09 -13.12
C ALA A 481 11.12 -5.08 -11.96
N MET A 482 10.02 -5.32 -11.25
CA MET A 482 9.76 -6.52 -10.50
C MET A 482 8.91 -7.46 -11.35
N ALA A 483 9.45 -8.63 -11.67
CA ALA A 483 8.78 -9.67 -12.42
C ALA A 483 8.14 -10.68 -11.46
N ALA A 484 6.92 -11.10 -11.74
CA ALA A 484 6.20 -12.14 -11.03
C ALA A 484 5.34 -12.96 -12.01
N ILE A 485 4.76 -14.06 -11.54
CA ILE A 485 3.79 -14.82 -12.34
C ILE A 485 2.38 -14.27 -12.12
N THR A 486 2.01 -14.11 -10.86
CA THR A 486 0.67 -13.78 -10.39
C THR A 486 0.72 -12.77 -9.24
N THR A 487 -0.45 -12.38 -8.74
CA THR A 487 -0.62 -11.55 -7.54
C THR A 487 -1.64 -12.21 -6.62
N HIS A 488 -1.92 -11.56 -5.48
CA HIS A 488 -2.97 -11.99 -4.56
C HIS A 488 -4.40 -11.85 -5.13
N ASP A 489 -4.57 -11.11 -6.23
CA ASP A 489 -5.84 -10.88 -6.93
C ASP A 489 -6.04 -11.81 -8.13
N LEU A 490 -4.99 -12.50 -8.56
CA LEU A 490 -4.98 -13.34 -9.75
C LEU A 490 -4.93 -14.82 -9.36
N PRO A 491 -5.35 -15.72 -10.25
CA PRO A 491 -5.27 -17.15 -9.97
C PRO A 491 -3.84 -17.58 -9.65
N THR A 492 -3.71 -18.49 -8.68
CA THR A 492 -2.47 -19.24 -8.50
C THR A 492 -2.23 -20.11 -9.72
N VAL A 493 -0.97 -20.48 -9.98
CA VAL A 493 -0.63 -21.41 -11.07
C VAL A 493 -1.39 -22.73 -10.90
N ALA A 494 -1.50 -23.22 -9.66
CA ALA A 494 -2.21 -24.45 -9.36
C ALA A 494 -3.72 -24.34 -9.65
N GLY A 495 -4.37 -23.28 -9.16
CA GLY A 495 -5.80 -23.04 -9.40
C GLY A 495 -6.15 -22.84 -10.87
N LEU A 496 -5.27 -22.14 -11.62
CA LEU A 496 -5.39 -22.00 -13.06
C LEU A 496 -5.24 -23.36 -13.77
N TRP A 497 -4.19 -24.10 -13.44
CA TRP A 497 -3.84 -25.37 -14.09
C TRP A 497 -4.93 -26.42 -13.89
N THR A 498 -5.45 -26.57 -12.68
CA THR A 498 -6.53 -27.54 -12.38
C THR A 498 -7.90 -27.09 -12.88
N GLY A 499 -8.11 -25.77 -13.05
CA GLY A 499 -9.42 -25.19 -13.35
C GLY A 499 -10.26 -24.85 -12.11
N GLU A 500 -9.75 -25.10 -10.91
CA GLU A 500 -10.44 -24.82 -9.64
C GLU A 500 -10.72 -23.32 -9.46
N ASP A 501 -9.85 -22.43 -9.95
CA ASP A 501 -10.16 -20.98 -9.91
C ASP A 501 -11.37 -20.63 -10.78
N VAL A 502 -11.55 -21.28 -11.93
CA VAL A 502 -12.74 -21.09 -12.77
C VAL A 502 -13.99 -21.66 -12.08
N GLU A 503 -13.87 -22.81 -11.40
CA GLU A 503 -14.98 -23.37 -10.63
C GLU A 503 -15.40 -22.45 -9.48
N GLU A 504 -14.45 -21.86 -8.75
CA GLU A 504 -14.74 -20.88 -7.70
C GLU A 504 -15.35 -19.59 -8.28
N GLN A 505 -14.85 -19.10 -9.42
CA GLN A 505 -15.43 -17.96 -10.13
C GLN A 505 -16.88 -18.21 -10.56
N ARG A 506 -17.21 -19.43 -11.01
CA ARG A 506 -18.60 -19.84 -11.30
C ARG A 506 -19.48 -19.83 -10.05
N GLU A 507 -18.96 -20.36 -8.94
CA GLU A 507 -19.68 -20.39 -7.67
C GLU A 507 -20.10 -18.99 -7.20
N TYR A 508 -19.18 -18.02 -7.33
CA TYR A 508 -19.40 -16.63 -6.92
C TYR A 508 -19.95 -15.73 -8.03
N GLY A 509 -20.19 -16.27 -9.23
CA GLY A 509 -20.86 -15.57 -10.33
C GLY A 509 -20.08 -14.38 -10.90
N THR A 510 -18.75 -14.48 -11.00
CA THR A 510 -17.89 -13.38 -11.47
C THR A 510 -17.87 -13.20 -13.00
N GLY A 511 -18.47 -14.12 -13.75
CA GLY A 511 -18.55 -14.07 -15.21
C GLY A 511 -19.40 -15.20 -15.79
N THR A 512 -19.63 -15.16 -17.10
CA THR A 512 -20.30 -16.26 -17.81
C THR A 512 -19.34 -17.43 -18.04
N ASP A 513 -19.86 -18.66 -18.17
CA ASP A 513 -19.04 -19.86 -18.41
C ASP A 513 -18.10 -19.70 -19.62
N GLU A 514 -18.57 -19.03 -20.68
CA GLU A 514 -17.77 -18.79 -21.88
C GLU A 514 -16.61 -17.81 -21.63
N GLU A 515 -16.85 -16.74 -20.87
CA GLU A 515 -15.82 -15.77 -20.50
C GLU A 515 -14.76 -16.41 -19.60
N LEU A 516 -15.18 -17.20 -18.61
CA LEU A 516 -14.26 -17.84 -17.67
C LEU A 516 -13.37 -18.89 -18.35
N GLU A 517 -13.93 -19.76 -19.20
CA GLU A 517 -13.14 -20.75 -19.94
C GLU A 517 -12.19 -20.11 -20.95
N ARG A 518 -12.62 -19.03 -21.61
CA ARG A 518 -11.76 -18.26 -22.51
C ARG A 518 -10.61 -17.61 -21.75
N GLY A 519 -10.89 -17.00 -20.60
CA GLY A 519 -9.88 -16.40 -19.72
C GLY A 519 -8.85 -17.42 -19.26
N ARG A 520 -9.30 -18.58 -18.77
CA ARG A 520 -8.41 -19.69 -18.40
C ARG A 520 -7.54 -20.16 -19.55
N THR A 521 -8.13 -20.36 -20.72
CA THR A 521 -7.38 -20.79 -21.92
C THR A 521 -6.29 -19.77 -22.27
N SER A 522 -6.63 -18.48 -22.29
CA SER A 522 -5.67 -17.40 -22.58
C SER A 522 -4.52 -17.36 -21.59
N LEU A 523 -4.78 -17.53 -20.28
CA LEU A 523 -3.72 -17.54 -19.28
C LEU A 523 -2.81 -18.76 -19.40
N LEU A 524 -3.37 -19.93 -19.74
CA LEU A 524 -2.59 -21.15 -19.95
C LEU A 524 -1.66 -21.09 -21.17
N GLU A 525 -1.94 -20.24 -22.17
CA GLU A 525 -1.03 -20.01 -23.31
C GLU A 525 0.34 -19.44 -22.86
N HIS A 526 0.38 -18.73 -21.73
CA HIS A 526 1.58 -18.19 -21.12
C HIS A 526 2.42 -19.25 -20.36
N LEU A 527 1.94 -20.50 -20.29
CA LEU A 527 2.65 -21.63 -19.67
C LEU A 527 2.97 -22.75 -20.68
N PRO A 528 3.80 -22.48 -21.70
CA PRO A 528 4.07 -23.44 -22.76
C PRO A 528 4.99 -24.58 -22.32
N GLY A 529 4.83 -25.72 -23.00
CA GLY A 529 5.73 -26.88 -22.89
C GLY A 529 5.32 -27.92 -21.85
N LEU A 530 4.07 -27.88 -21.38
CA LEU A 530 3.48 -28.90 -20.51
C LEU A 530 2.53 -29.80 -21.31
N GLU A 531 2.52 -31.09 -20.98
CA GLU A 531 1.51 -32.03 -21.49
C GLU A 531 0.19 -31.87 -20.72
N GLU A 532 -0.94 -32.22 -21.34
CA GLU A 532 -2.29 -32.09 -20.76
C GLU A 532 -2.47 -32.84 -19.42
N GLY A 533 -1.60 -33.82 -19.12
CA GLY A 533 -1.59 -34.58 -17.88
C GLY A 533 -0.50 -34.20 -16.87
N ALA A 534 0.22 -33.08 -17.08
CA ALA A 534 1.25 -32.65 -16.15
C ALA A 534 0.68 -32.34 -14.76
N SER A 535 1.45 -32.65 -13.73
CA SER A 535 1.10 -32.37 -12.34
C SER A 535 1.15 -30.87 -12.01
N VAL A 536 0.45 -30.46 -10.95
CA VAL A 536 0.54 -29.10 -10.40
C VAL A 536 1.97 -28.72 -10.08
N GLU A 537 2.75 -29.65 -9.52
CA GLU A 537 4.17 -29.45 -9.21
C GLU A 537 4.99 -29.13 -10.47
N GLU A 538 4.74 -29.83 -11.58
CA GLU A 538 5.38 -29.55 -12.87
C GLU A 538 4.96 -28.19 -13.43
N ALA A 539 3.68 -27.84 -13.34
CA ALA A 539 3.15 -26.56 -13.80
C ALA A 539 3.75 -25.37 -13.04
N VAL A 540 3.75 -25.43 -11.70
CA VAL A 540 4.36 -24.41 -10.83
C VAL A 540 5.86 -24.29 -11.10
N THR A 541 6.58 -25.43 -11.17
CA THR A 541 8.02 -25.42 -11.45
C THR A 541 8.30 -24.77 -12.81
N ARG A 542 7.54 -25.13 -13.85
CA ARG A 542 7.69 -24.59 -15.20
C ARG A 542 7.45 -23.08 -15.25
N ALA A 543 6.43 -22.58 -14.55
CA ALA A 543 6.14 -21.15 -14.49
C ALA A 543 7.32 -20.37 -13.87
N HIS A 544 7.91 -20.90 -12.79
CA HIS A 544 9.05 -20.26 -12.12
C HIS A 544 10.36 -20.39 -12.91
N GLU A 545 10.55 -21.46 -13.70
CA GLU A 545 11.65 -21.56 -14.65
C GLU A 545 11.54 -20.57 -15.83
N LEU A 546 10.32 -20.19 -16.22
CA LEU A 546 10.08 -19.12 -17.19
C LEU A 546 10.39 -17.76 -16.55
N LEU A 547 9.83 -17.49 -15.37
CA LEU A 547 10.09 -16.26 -14.61
C LEU A 547 11.59 -16.04 -14.35
N ALA A 548 12.33 -17.10 -14.02
CA ALA A 548 13.77 -17.06 -13.77
C ALA A 548 14.61 -16.55 -14.96
N ARG A 549 14.04 -16.49 -16.17
CA ARG A 549 14.72 -15.98 -17.38
C ARG A 549 14.62 -14.47 -17.52
N ALA A 550 13.69 -13.83 -16.82
CA ALA A 550 13.52 -12.39 -16.90
C ALA A 550 14.78 -11.67 -16.43
N PRO A 551 15.26 -10.64 -17.15
CA PRO A 551 16.43 -9.85 -16.74
C PRO A 551 16.09 -8.81 -15.65
N SER A 552 14.84 -8.80 -15.18
CA SER A 552 14.30 -7.85 -14.21
C SER A 552 15.10 -7.81 -12.91
N THR A 553 15.15 -6.62 -12.31
CA THR A 553 15.89 -6.31 -11.06
C THR A 553 15.39 -7.18 -9.91
N LEU A 554 14.08 -7.37 -9.81
CA LEU A 554 13.46 -8.22 -8.79
C LEU A 554 12.68 -9.36 -9.45
N LEU A 555 12.86 -10.58 -8.95
CA LEU A 555 11.99 -11.72 -9.26
C LEU A 555 11.19 -12.10 -8.01
N SER A 556 9.85 -12.11 -8.10
CA SER A 556 8.96 -12.35 -6.96
C SER A 556 8.13 -13.62 -7.19
N ALA A 557 8.11 -14.51 -6.20
CA ALA A 557 7.26 -15.70 -6.17
C ALA A 557 6.30 -15.65 -4.99
N THR A 558 5.04 -16.03 -5.20
CA THR A 558 4.08 -16.13 -4.10
C THR A 558 4.31 -17.40 -3.29
N LEU A 559 4.09 -17.35 -1.97
CA LEU A 559 4.08 -18.58 -1.17
C LEU A 559 2.90 -19.48 -1.54
N ASP A 560 1.75 -18.91 -1.93
CA ASP A 560 0.59 -19.66 -2.40
C ASP A 560 0.96 -20.61 -3.55
N ASP A 561 1.66 -20.11 -4.59
CA ASP A 561 2.15 -20.96 -5.69
C ASP A 561 3.18 -22.00 -5.21
N ALA A 562 4.14 -21.59 -4.38
CA ALA A 562 5.19 -22.46 -3.86
C ALA A 562 4.67 -23.60 -2.96
N LEU A 563 3.45 -23.46 -2.45
CA LEU A 563 2.72 -24.46 -1.68
C LEU A 563 1.67 -25.21 -2.51
N GLY A 564 1.50 -24.85 -3.79
CA GLY A 564 0.51 -25.46 -4.69
C GLY A 564 -0.93 -25.15 -4.30
N GLU A 565 -1.17 -24.00 -3.66
CA GLU A 565 -2.50 -23.58 -3.25
C GLU A 565 -3.41 -23.36 -4.45
N LEU A 566 -4.64 -23.87 -4.38
CA LEU A 566 -5.60 -23.78 -5.47
C LEU A 566 -6.37 -22.47 -5.47
N ARG A 567 -6.53 -21.86 -4.28
CA ARG A 567 -7.38 -20.69 -4.09
C ARG A 567 -6.53 -19.44 -3.98
N ARG A 568 -6.88 -18.40 -4.73
CA ARG A 568 -6.25 -17.08 -4.60
C ARG A 568 -6.69 -16.36 -3.31
N PRO A 569 -5.84 -15.54 -2.70
CA PRO A 569 -6.19 -14.78 -1.49
C PRO A 569 -7.42 -13.87 -1.66
N ASN A 570 -7.56 -13.23 -2.82
CA ASN A 570 -8.66 -12.33 -3.14
C ASN A 570 -9.21 -12.58 -4.54
N MET A 571 -10.52 -12.45 -4.69
CA MET A 571 -11.21 -12.46 -5.97
C MET A 571 -11.87 -11.09 -6.17
N PRO A 572 -11.28 -10.20 -6.98
CA PRO A 572 -11.82 -8.88 -7.24
C PRO A 572 -13.31 -8.92 -7.65
N GLY A 573 -14.08 -7.94 -7.16
CA GLY A 573 -15.52 -7.84 -7.43
C GLY A 573 -16.43 -8.75 -6.61
N THR A 574 -15.89 -9.53 -5.67
CA THR A 574 -16.69 -10.38 -4.76
C THR A 574 -16.73 -9.85 -3.33
N VAL A 575 -17.89 -9.92 -2.69
CA VAL A 575 -18.09 -9.53 -1.27
C VAL A 575 -18.49 -10.69 -0.37
N ASP A 576 -19.20 -11.69 -0.92
CA ASP A 576 -19.67 -12.87 -0.18
C ASP A 576 -18.63 -14.01 -0.12
N ARG A 577 -17.55 -13.91 -0.91
CA ARG A 577 -16.40 -14.81 -0.85
C ARG A 577 -15.54 -14.47 0.37
N PRO A 578 -14.96 -15.45 1.09
CA PRO A 578 -14.07 -15.19 2.23
C PRO A 578 -12.68 -14.67 1.79
N ASN A 579 -12.65 -13.54 1.08
CA ASN A 579 -11.44 -12.85 0.68
C ASN A 579 -10.58 -12.52 1.90
N TRP A 580 -9.27 -12.57 1.71
CA TRP A 580 -8.27 -12.25 2.75
C TRP A 580 -8.35 -13.12 4.00
N SER A 581 -9.13 -14.20 4.00
CA SER A 581 -9.42 -15.00 5.20
C SER A 581 -8.93 -16.44 5.09
N LEU A 582 -8.22 -16.75 4.01
CA LEU A 582 -7.62 -18.06 3.75
C LEU A 582 -6.25 -18.15 4.44
N PRO A 583 -6.03 -19.12 5.33
CA PRO A 583 -4.68 -19.41 5.84
C PRO A 583 -3.87 -20.21 4.81
N LEU A 584 -2.54 -20.12 4.89
CA LEU A 584 -1.67 -21.04 4.16
C LEU A 584 -1.83 -22.48 4.69
N PRO A 585 -1.65 -23.50 3.83
CA PRO A 585 -1.84 -24.91 4.19
C PRO A 585 -0.70 -25.45 5.07
N VAL A 586 0.46 -24.78 5.03
CA VAL A 586 1.68 -25.18 5.71
C VAL A 586 2.05 -24.09 6.73
N LEU A 587 2.36 -24.52 7.95
CA LEU A 587 2.79 -23.61 9.01
C LEU A 587 4.22 -23.13 8.75
N VAL A 588 4.53 -21.93 9.24
CA VAL A 588 5.82 -21.25 9.02
C VAL A 588 7.03 -22.13 9.33
N GLU A 589 6.98 -22.92 10.40
CA GLU A 589 8.13 -23.77 10.79
C GLU A 589 8.35 -24.97 9.85
N ASP A 590 7.34 -25.34 9.06
CA ASP A 590 7.39 -26.48 8.15
C ASP A 590 7.64 -26.07 6.68
N LEU A 591 7.64 -24.75 6.37
CA LEU A 591 7.80 -24.23 5.01
C LEU A 591 9.13 -24.60 4.37
N ALA A 592 10.23 -24.53 5.15
CA ALA A 592 11.58 -24.78 4.65
C ALA A 592 11.76 -26.21 4.10
N ASP A 593 10.95 -27.15 4.59
CA ASP A 593 10.98 -28.56 4.20
C ASP A 593 9.98 -28.88 3.07
N HIS A 594 9.17 -27.92 2.61
CA HIS A 594 8.17 -28.15 1.56
C HIS A 594 8.85 -28.36 0.19
N PRO A 595 8.69 -29.52 -0.48
CA PRO A 595 9.47 -29.85 -1.68
C PRO A 595 9.27 -28.88 -2.85
N LEU A 596 8.02 -28.46 -3.10
CA LEU A 596 7.73 -27.52 -4.18
C LEU A 596 8.33 -26.13 -3.91
N LEU A 597 8.33 -25.70 -2.64
CA LEU A 597 8.92 -24.42 -2.24
C LEU A 597 10.43 -24.42 -2.48
N GLN A 598 11.11 -25.52 -2.14
CA GLN A 598 12.54 -25.70 -2.41
C GLN A 598 12.85 -25.66 -3.92
N LYS A 599 11.99 -26.25 -4.76
CA LYS A 599 12.15 -26.20 -6.22
C LYS A 599 12.00 -24.79 -6.77
N VAL A 600 10.98 -24.05 -6.33
CA VAL A 600 10.76 -22.66 -6.72
C VAL A 600 11.94 -21.78 -6.30
N ALA A 601 12.39 -21.90 -5.04
CA ALA A 601 13.56 -21.19 -4.54
C ALA A 601 14.81 -21.46 -5.39
N ALA A 602 15.08 -22.73 -5.71
CA ALA A 602 16.23 -23.12 -6.52
C ALA A 602 16.17 -22.56 -7.95
N ALA A 603 14.99 -22.55 -8.57
CA ALA A 603 14.80 -22.01 -9.92
C ALA A 603 15.10 -20.50 -9.96
N LEU A 604 14.56 -19.73 -9.01
CA LEU A 604 14.76 -18.28 -8.95
C LEU A 604 16.19 -17.90 -8.54
N ALA A 605 16.77 -18.61 -7.57
CA ALA A 605 18.16 -18.40 -7.18
C ALA A 605 19.12 -18.64 -8.36
N ALA A 606 18.86 -19.66 -9.19
CA ALA A 606 19.63 -19.90 -10.41
C ALA A 606 19.45 -18.79 -11.45
N GLY A 607 18.23 -18.26 -11.61
CA GLY A 607 17.91 -17.17 -12.53
C GLY A 607 18.63 -15.86 -12.20
N VAL A 608 18.78 -15.54 -10.91
CA VAL A 608 19.53 -14.35 -10.47
C VAL A 608 21.04 -14.57 -10.56
N ALA A 609 21.55 -15.76 -10.19
CA ALA A 609 22.99 -16.06 -10.22
C ALA A 609 23.56 -16.22 -11.63
N GLY A 610 22.75 -16.68 -12.61
CA GLY A 610 23.17 -16.93 -13.98
C GLY A 610 23.41 -15.69 -14.84
N SER A 611 23.16 -14.49 -14.32
CA SER A 611 23.34 -13.21 -15.02
C SER A 611 24.51 -12.36 -14.52
N ALA A 612 25.26 -12.85 -13.52
CA ALA A 612 26.42 -12.17 -12.93
C ALA A 612 27.73 -12.43 -13.69
#